data_AF-A0A4Q1EZI0-F1
#
_entry.id   AF-A0A4Q1EZI0-F1
#
_cell.length_a   1.000
_cell.length_b   1.000
_cell.length_c   1.000
_cell.angle_alpha   90.00
_cell.angle_beta   90.00
_cell.angle_gamma   90.00
#
_symmetry.space_group_name_H-M   'P 1'
#
loop_
_entity.id
_entity.type
_entity.pdbx_description
1 polymer ?
#
loop_
_entity_poly.entity_id
_entity_poly.type
_entity_poly.pdbx_seq_one_letter_code
_entity_poly.pdbx_strand_id
1 'polypeptide(L)'
;MVEKNGERSLGKIENGYIKSLLDDRDSIIQGLSGEDYILQGEWAEFMKCIKDTQAPCKRLSYNPKKNFDYLPGYGTDNPLAIKILGPIETIVQGKPALKDFKTPSQNTNGNSVLLRLDYGRSRILLTGDLNQKSQQYIVEALAGSTQELAADVVKSCHHGSDDCSYNFLQYVQAGATIISSGDDETHAHPRPNIVGASGATGFRKISGDKLLTPMIYSTEISRSLKIGNPYKVSYKDYQHQGSIFDINLLDEKKIQVSYKQTKSGGLNAEDKTTALSKLRVADKFVYGLVNVRTDGNKILCAVLNEGNSSWEIKTFKSRF
;
A
#
# COMPACT_ATOMS: atom_id res chain seq x y z
N MET A 1 -10.85 1.37 13.55
CA MET A 1 -10.26 0.68 14.71
C MET A 1 -11.10 1.01 15.92
N VAL A 2 -11.45 0.00 16.72
CA VAL A 2 -12.20 0.17 17.97
C VAL A 2 -11.33 -0.20 19.15
N GLU A 3 -11.62 0.34 20.32
CA GLU A 3 -10.94 -0.02 21.56
C GLU A 3 -11.90 -0.74 22.51
N LYS A 4 -11.39 -1.76 23.20
CA LYS A 4 -12.04 -2.39 24.34
C LYS A 4 -10.99 -2.64 25.43
N ASN A 5 -11.18 -2.09 26.62
CA ASN A 5 -10.28 -2.26 27.78
C ASN A 5 -8.80 -1.89 27.53
N GLY A 6 -8.50 -0.87 26.73
CA GLY A 6 -7.11 -0.48 26.42
C GLY A 6 -6.48 -1.22 25.23
N GLU A 7 -7.17 -2.23 24.66
CA GLU A 7 -6.66 -3.00 23.53
C GLU A 7 -7.34 -2.62 22.21
N ARG A 8 -6.51 -2.46 21.17
CA ARG A 8 -6.95 -2.20 19.80
C ARG A 8 -7.59 -3.45 19.19
N SER A 9 -8.79 -3.32 18.65
CA SER A 9 -9.50 -4.38 17.92
C SER A 9 -10.20 -3.81 16.67
N LEU A 10 -10.70 -4.71 15.80
CA LEU A 10 -11.61 -4.37 14.71
C LEU A 10 -13.08 -4.62 15.03
N GLY A 11 -13.39 -5.09 16.23
CA GLY A 11 -14.77 -5.36 16.65
C GLY A 11 -14.89 -6.62 17.51
N LYS A 12 -16.14 -7.03 17.76
CA LYS A 12 -16.42 -8.29 18.44
C LYS A 12 -16.04 -9.47 17.55
N ILE A 13 -15.16 -10.32 18.07
CA ILE A 13 -14.75 -11.57 17.43
C ILE A 13 -15.48 -12.73 18.11
N GLU A 14 -16.18 -13.55 17.33
CA GLU A 14 -16.84 -14.76 17.80
C GLU A 14 -16.60 -15.90 16.81
N ASN A 15 -16.17 -17.06 17.32
CA ASN A 15 -15.92 -18.26 16.52
C ASN A 15 -15.02 -18.03 15.30
N GLY A 16 -14.02 -17.14 15.43
CA GLY A 16 -13.08 -16.81 14.36
C GLY A 16 -13.64 -15.88 13.28
N TYR A 17 -14.67 -15.10 13.59
CA TYR A 17 -15.24 -14.09 12.71
C TYR A 17 -15.47 -12.75 13.43
N ILE A 18 -15.17 -11.66 12.75
CA ILE A 18 -15.47 -10.28 13.16
C ILE A 18 -16.93 -9.99 12.80
N LYS A 19 -17.76 -9.69 13.80
CA LYS A 19 -19.20 -9.44 13.63
C LYS A 19 -19.62 -7.98 13.76
N SER A 20 -18.81 -7.14 14.40
CA SER A 20 -19.09 -5.71 14.55
C SER A 20 -18.63 -4.95 13.30
N LEU A 21 -19.38 -5.08 12.21
CA LEU A 21 -19.06 -4.43 10.94
C LEU A 21 -19.74 -3.06 10.85
N LEU A 22 -19.03 -2.10 10.23
CA LEU A 22 -19.58 -0.81 9.86
C LEU A 22 -20.13 -0.91 8.44
N ASP A 23 -21.40 -1.31 8.32
CA ASP A 23 -22.08 -1.58 7.05
C ASP A 23 -22.65 -0.32 6.39
N ASP A 24 -23.20 0.58 7.21
CA ASP A 24 -23.96 1.76 6.82
C ASP A 24 -23.89 2.87 7.89
N ARG A 25 -24.66 3.93 7.69
CA ARG A 25 -24.64 5.11 8.57
C ARG A 25 -25.12 4.80 9.97
N ASP A 26 -26.11 3.92 10.11
CA ASP A 26 -26.66 3.55 11.41
C ASP A 26 -25.63 2.76 12.22
N SER A 27 -24.91 1.83 11.57
CA SER A 27 -23.81 1.10 12.19
C SER A 27 -22.63 2.03 12.57
N ILE A 28 -22.37 3.09 11.80
CA ILE A 28 -21.37 4.11 12.16
C ILE A 28 -21.80 4.89 13.39
N ILE A 29 -23.06 5.34 13.46
CA ILE A 29 -23.61 6.03 14.63
C ILE A 29 -23.47 5.15 15.87
N GLN A 30 -23.86 3.88 15.78
CA GLN A 30 -23.72 2.91 16.86
C GLN A 30 -22.24 2.68 17.24
N GLY A 31 -21.33 2.61 16.27
CA GLY A 31 -19.90 2.45 16.53
C GLY A 31 -19.24 3.66 17.20
N LEU A 32 -19.81 4.86 17.02
CA LEU A 32 -19.36 6.09 17.68
C LEU A 32 -19.89 6.25 19.10
N SER A 33 -21.03 5.63 19.44
CA SER A 33 -21.70 5.76 20.73
C SER A 33 -21.85 4.45 21.51
N GLY A 34 -21.22 3.37 21.06
CA GLY A 34 -21.41 2.03 21.60
C GLY A 34 -20.87 1.86 23.03
N GLU A 35 -21.37 0.88 23.76
CA GLU A 35 -20.90 0.59 25.14
C GLU A 35 -19.73 -0.41 25.18
N ASP A 36 -19.59 -1.25 24.14
CA ASP A 36 -18.73 -2.43 24.15
C ASP A 36 -17.46 -2.29 23.28
N TYR A 37 -17.59 -1.64 22.13
CA TYR A 37 -16.50 -1.33 21.19
C TYR A 37 -16.73 0.07 20.64
N ILE A 38 -15.84 0.99 20.96
CA ILE A 38 -15.98 2.40 20.58
C ILE A 38 -14.92 2.73 19.54
N LEU A 39 -15.33 3.39 18.45
CA LEU A 39 -14.40 3.95 17.47
C LEU A 39 -13.54 5.04 18.13
N GLN A 40 -12.22 4.97 17.94
CA GLN A 40 -11.26 5.89 18.56
C GLN A 40 -10.28 6.49 17.55
N GLY A 41 -9.61 7.57 17.97
CA GLY A 41 -8.55 8.26 17.23
C GLY A 41 -9.03 8.89 15.91
N GLU A 42 -8.12 9.02 14.96
CA GLU A 42 -8.38 9.66 13.66
C GLU A 42 -9.53 9.00 12.88
N TRP A 43 -9.70 7.67 13.03
CA TRP A 43 -10.82 6.96 12.42
C TRP A 43 -12.17 7.35 13.01
N ALA A 44 -12.25 7.63 14.31
CA ALA A 44 -13.48 8.13 14.92
C ALA A 44 -13.82 9.51 14.41
N GLU A 45 -12.84 10.41 14.34
CA GLU A 45 -13.02 11.76 13.79
C GLU A 45 -13.46 11.72 12.32
N PHE A 46 -12.83 10.88 11.50
CA PHE A 46 -13.25 10.67 10.12
C PHE A 46 -14.71 10.16 10.04
N MET A 47 -15.08 9.18 10.86
CA MET A 47 -16.45 8.64 10.87
C MET A 47 -17.49 9.65 11.38
N LYS A 48 -17.12 10.57 12.30
CA LYS A 48 -17.97 11.71 12.66
C LYS A 48 -18.23 12.61 11.46
N CYS A 49 -17.19 12.94 10.68
CA CYS A 49 -17.37 13.71 9.44
C CYS A 49 -18.34 13.01 8.48
N ILE A 50 -18.18 11.70 8.25
CA ILE A 50 -19.08 10.91 7.39
C ILE A 50 -20.53 10.96 7.91
N LYS A 51 -20.74 10.75 9.20
CA LYS A 51 -22.07 10.84 9.84
C LYS A 51 -22.73 12.19 9.58
N ASP A 52 -21.96 13.28 9.62
CA ASP A 52 -22.44 14.65 9.46
C ASP A 52 -22.73 15.02 7.99
N THR A 53 -22.06 14.40 7.02
CA THR A 53 -22.32 14.65 5.58
C THR A 53 -23.71 14.24 5.10
N GLN A 54 -24.39 13.33 5.82
CA GLN A 54 -25.62 12.65 5.39
C GLN A 54 -25.50 11.87 4.07
N ALA A 55 -24.28 11.66 3.56
CA ALA A 55 -24.06 10.89 2.35
C ALA A 55 -24.44 9.40 2.58
N PRO A 56 -25.01 8.72 1.57
CA PRO A 56 -25.17 7.28 1.62
C PRO A 56 -23.80 6.61 1.79
N CYS A 57 -23.68 5.71 2.76
CA CYS A 57 -22.48 4.90 2.93
C CYS A 57 -22.86 3.42 2.93
N LYS A 58 -21.99 2.63 2.30
CA LYS A 58 -22.13 1.18 2.21
C LYS A 58 -20.74 0.57 2.27
N ARG A 59 -20.55 -0.45 3.12
CA ARG A 59 -19.33 -1.26 3.12
C ARG A 59 -19.22 -2.06 1.83
N LEU A 60 -18.00 -2.12 1.28
CA LEU A 60 -17.68 -2.99 0.17
C LEU A 60 -17.27 -4.37 0.69
N SER A 61 -17.78 -5.42 0.06
CA SER A 61 -17.40 -6.81 0.31
C SER A 61 -17.82 -7.70 -0.84
N TYR A 62 -17.25 -8.89 -0.87
CA TYR A 62 -17.66 -9.95 -1.79
C TYR A 62 -18.14 -11.16 -1.00
N ASN A 63 -19.37 -11.62 -1.26
CA ASN A 63 -19.92 -12.83 -0.67
C ASN A 63 -19.91 -13.96 -1.71
N PRO A 64 -19.12 -15.03 -1.55
CA PRO A 64 -18.99 -16.11 -2.53
C PRO A 64 -20.27 -16.89 -2.84
N LYS A 65 -21.31 -16.76 -2.00
CA LYS A 65 -22.63 -17.37 -2.23
C LYS A 65 -23.54 -16.49 -3.10
N LYS A 66 -23.11 -15.28 -3.44
CA LYS A 66 -23.82 -14.33 -4.29
C LYS A 66 -23.01 -14.10 -5.58
N ASN A 67 -23.66 -13.50 -6.57
CA ASN A 67 -22.95 -13.00 -7.74
C ASN A 67 -21.96 -11.91 -7.35
N PHE A 68 -20.90 -11.73 -8.17
CA PHE A 68 -19.98 -10.62 -8.02
C PHE A 68 -20.72 -9.29 -8.08
N ASP A 69 -20.36 -8.39 -7.15
CA ASP A 69 -20.83 -7.02 -7.14
C ASP A 69 -19.77 -6.10 -7.79
N TYR A 70 -20.22 -4.93 -8.20
CA TYR A 70 -19.38 -3.89 -8.78
C TYR A 70 -19.49 -2.62 -7.95
N LEU A 71 -18.45 -1.79 -8.00
CA LEU A 71 -18.52 -0.46 -7.40
C LEU A 71 -19.70 0.30 -8.03
N PRO A 72 -20.54 0.99 -7.24
CA PRO A 72 -21.67 1.74 -7.78
C PRO A 72 -21.25 2.71 -8.89
N GLY A 73 -21.90 2.62 -10.06
CA GLY A 73 -21.54 3.40 -11.25
C GLY A 73 -20.46 2.78 -12.15
N TYR A 74 -19.92 1.62 -11.78
CA TYR A 74 -18.86 0.92 -12.51
C TYR A 74 -19.21 -0.55 -12.80
N GLY A 75 -20.47 -0.79 -13.18
CA GLY A 75 -20.92 -2.09 -13.69
C GLY A 75 -20.43 -2.38 -15.12
N THR A 76 -20.77 -3.56 -15.64
CA THR A 76 -20.33 -4.04 -16.96
C THR A 76 -20.82 -3.22 -18.15
N ASP A 77 -21.84 -2.39 -17.96
CA ASP A 77 -22.40 -1.53 -19.01
C ASP A 77 -21.57 -0.23 -19.21
N ASN A 78 -20.51 -0.05 -18.41
CA ASN A 78 -19.62 1.11 -18.48
C ASN A 78 -18.29 0.76 -19.18
N PRO A 79 -17.62 1.74 -19.81
CA PRO A 79 -16.29 1.53 -20.40
C PRO A 79 -15.25 1.02 -19.39
N LEU A 80 -15.40 1.43 -18.13
CA LEU A 80 -14.62 0.94 -16.99
C LEU A 80 -15.56 0.22 -16.02
N ALA A 81 -15.34 -1.07 -15.82
CA ALA A 81 -15.97 -1.84 -14.77
C ALA A 81 -15.02 -2.03 -13.59
N ILE A 82 -15.52 -1.88 -12.36
CA ILE A 82 -14.73 -2.08 -11.14
C ILE A 82 -15.43 -3.15 -10.31
N LYS A 83 -14.93 -4.38 -10.40
CA LYS A 83 -15.45 -5.55 -9.70
C LYS A 83 -14.87 -5.62 -8.29
N ILE A 84 -15.73 -5.96 -7.32
CA ILE A 84 -15.34 -6.16 -5.92
C ILE A 84 -15.07 -7.65 -5.70
N LEU A 85 -13.85 -7.99 -5.32
CA LEU A 85 -13.41 -9.37 -5.05
C LEU A 85 -13.10 -9.62 -3.57
N GLY A 86 -13.08 -8.57 -2.75
CA GLY A 86 -12.84 -8.67 -1.33
C GLY A 86 -13.06 -7.35 -0.57
N PRO A 87 -13.13 -7.38 0.77
CA PRO A 87 -12.93 -8.55 1.64
C PRO A 87 -14.00 -9.62 1.48
N ILE A 88 -13.65 -10.87 1.77
CA ILE A 88 -14.58 -12.01 1.69
C ILE A 88 -15.54 -11.95 2.88
N GLU A 89 -16.82 -11.78 2.57
CA GLU A 89 -17.91 -11.78 3.53
C GLU A 89 -18.59 -13.14 3.58
N THR A 90 -18.90 -13.57 4.80
CA THR A 90 -19.76 -14.73 5.06
C THR A 90 -20.95 -14.33 5.91
N ILE A 91 -21.87 -15.26 6.12
CA ILE A 91 -23.01 -15.10 7.02
C ILE A 91 -22.84 -16.04 8.23
N VAL A 92 -22.79 -15.47 9.43
CA VAL A 92 -22.74 -16.20 10.69
C VAL A 92 -23.96 -15.83 11.51
N GLN A 93 -24.80 -16.82 11.86
CA GLN A 93 -26.05 -16.60 12.60
C GLN A 93 -26.95 -15.53 11.96
N GLY A 94 -27.06 -15.55 10.63
CA GLY A 94 -27.91 -14.62 9.87
C GLY A 94 -27.35 -13.22 9.69
N LYS A 95 -26.16 -12.89 10.22
CA LYS A 95 -25.52 -11.59 10.07
C LYS A 95 -24.23 -11.64 9.24
N PRO A 96 -23.91 -10.60 8.46
CA PRO A 96 -22.61 -10.46 7.80
C PRO A 96 -21.45 -10.55 8.80
N ALA A 97 -20.39 -11.24 8.40
CA ALA A 97 -19.17 -11.36 9.19
C ALA A 97 -17.94 -11.48 8.30
N LEU A 98 -16.80 -10.98 8.78
CA LEU A 98 -15.49 -11.12 8.13
C LEU A 98 -14.62 -12.11 8.89
N LYS A 99 -13.66 -12.73 8.21
CA LYS A 99 -12.74 -13.69 8.84
C LYS A 99 -11.83 -12.98 9.84
N ASP A 100 -11.65 -13.58 11.02
CA ASP A 100 -10.58 -13.20 11.93
C ASP A 100 -9.28 -13.92 11.58
N PHE A 101 -8.24 -13.14 11.29
CA PHE A 101 -6.88 -13.54 10.97
C PHE A 101 -5.94 -13.57 12.20
N LYS A 102 -6.48 -13.47 13.42
CA LYS A 102 -5.88 -13.67 14.75
C LYS A 102 -5.36 -12.43 15.46
N THR A 103 -4.78 -11.46 14.75
CA THR A 103 -4.26 -10.24 15.38
C THR A 103 -4.89 -9.00 14.78
N PRO A 104 -5.00 -7.88 15.53
CA PRO A 104 -5.53 -6.64 15.00
C PRO A 104 -4.79 -6.16 13.74
N SER A 105 -3.46 -6.24 13.73
CA SER A 105 -2.63 -5.89 12.57
C SER A 105 -2.93 -6.79 11.36
N GLN A 106 -2.98 -8.11 11.56
CA GLN A 106 -3.34 -9.05 10.48
C GLN A 106 -4.78 -8.85 10.00
N ASN A 107 -5.70 -8.43 10.87
CA ASN A 107 -7.06 -8.16 10.49
C ASN A 107 -7.20 -6.86 9.70
N THR A 108 -6.46 -5.81 10.04
CA THR A 108 -6.47 -4.53 9.30
C THR A 108 -6.03 -4.75 7.87
N ASN A 109 -4.91 -5.45 7.70
CA ASN A 109 -4.35 -5.76 6.39
C ASN A 109 -5.16 -6.82 5.64
N GLY A 110 -5.56 -7.88 6.35
CA GLY A 110 -6.23 -9.04 5.76
C GLY A 110 -7.66 -8.78 5.28
N ASN A 111 -8.28 -7.68 5.73
CA ASN A 111 -9.58 -7.23 5.24
C ASN A 111 -9.47 -6.05 4.25
N SER A 112 -8.31 -5.86 3.62
CA SER A 112 -8.14 -4.91 2.53
C SER A 112 -9.18 -5.14 1.42
N VAL A 113 -9.67 -4.04 0.85
CA VAL A 113 -10.57 -4.09 -0.31
C VAL A 113 -9.77 -4.56 -1.52
N LEU A 114 -10.19 -5.67 -2.13
CA LEU A 114 -9.61 -6.22 -3.34
C LEU A 114 -10.50 -5.85 -4.52
N LEU A 115 -9.97 -5.05 -5.44
CA LEU A 115 -10.70 -4.55 -6.61
C LEU A 115 -10.04 -5.02 -7.90
N ARG A 116 -10.87 -5.32 -8.89
CA ARG A 116 -10.43 -5.56 -10.26
C ARG A 116 -11.07 -4.55 -11.18
N LEU A 117 -10.23 -3.83 -11.91
CA LEU A 117 -10.64 -2.86 -12.92
C LEU A 117 -10.53 -3.55 -14.28
N ASP A 118 -11.61 -3.56 -15.04
CA ASP A 118 -11.65 -4.00 -16.43
C ASP A 118 -11.95 -2.77 -17.31
N TYR A 119 -11.01 -2.41 -18.18
CA TYR A 119 -11.14 -1.31 -19.14
C TYR A 119 -10.73 -1.79 -20.53
N GLY A 120 -11.69 -1.87 -21.45
CA GLY A 120 -11.50 -2.58 -22.72
C GLY A 120 -11.09 -4.04 -22.46
N ARG A 121 -9.89 -4.41 -22.92
CA ARG A 121 -9.26 -5.71 -22.64
C ARG A 121 -8.37 -5.68 -21.40
N SER A 122 -7.96 -4.50 -20.95
CA SER A 122 -6.99 -4.35 -19.86
C SER A 122 -7.59 -4.68 -18.52
N ARG A 123 -6.89 -5.50 -17.74
CA ARG A 123 -7.28 -5.86 -16.39
C ARG A 123 -6.24 -5.44 -15.35
N ILE A 124 -6.66 -4.66 -14.36
CA ILE A 124 -5.81 -4.17 -13.28
C ILE A 124 -6.35 -4.66 -11.94
N LEU A 125 -5.50 -5.26 -11.12
CA LEU A 125 -5.85 -5.74 -9.78
C LEU A 125 -5.23 -4.85 -8.70
N LEU A 126 -6.08 -4.31 -7.83
CA LEU A 126 -5.68 -3.51 -6.67
C LEU A 126 -5.90 -4.34 -5.41
N THR A 127 -4.81 -4.75 -4.76
CA THR A 127 -4.87 -5.73 -3.66
C THR A 127 -4.79 -5.13 -2.26
N GLY A 128 -4.64 -3.80 -2.14
CA GLY A 128 -4.38 -3.17 -0.85
C GLY A 128 -3.17 -3.81 -0.17
N ASP A 129 -3.31 -4.15 1.12
CA ASP A 129 -2.25 -4.68 1.96
C ASP A 129 -2.55 -6.11 2.44
N LEU A 130 -3.28 -6.90 1.64
CA LEU A 130 -3.58 -8.30 1.94
C LEU A 130 -2.33 -9.08 2.38
N ASN A 131 -2.42 -9.78 3.50
CA ASN A 131 -1.39 -10.70 4.01
C ASN A 131 -1.60 -12.14 3.53
N GLN A 132 -0.63 -13.04 3.78
CA GLN A 132 -0.64 -14.42 3.31
C GLN A 132 -1.94 -15.16 3.66
N LYS A 133 -2.41 -15.03 4.92
CA LYS A 133 -3.63 -15.71 5.38
C LYS A 133 -4.86 -15.22 4.64
N SER A 134 -4.99 -13.92 4.44
CA SER A 134 -6.11 -13.35 3.67
C SER A 134 -6.07 -13.73 2.20
N GLN A 135 -4.88 -13.78 1.59
CA GLN A 135 -4.70 -14.21 0.21
C GLN A 135 -5.09 -15.68 0.02
N GLN A 136 -4.71 -16.57 0.95
CA GLN A 136 -5.15 -17.96 0.97
C GLN A 136 -6.67 -18.06 1.08
N TYR A 137 -7.27 -17.33 2.01
CA TYR A 137 -8.72 -17.32 2.20
C TYR A 137 -9.48 -16.81 0.97
N ILE A 138 -8.95 -15.81 0.26
CA ILE A 138 -9.51 -15.31 -1.00
C ILE A 138 -9.45 -16.39 -2.09
N VAL A 139 -8.33 -17.11 -2.23
CA VAL A 139 -8.20 -18.20 -3.20
C VAL A 139 -9.21 -19.31 -2.90
N GLU A 140 -9.35 -19.71 -1.64
CA GLU A 140 -10.35 -20.70 -1.20
C GLU A 140 -11.78 -20.24 -1.51
N ALA A 141 -12.10 -18.98 -1.20
CA ALA A 141 -13.41 -18.39 -1.46
C ALA A 141 -13.73 -18.30 -2.97
N LEU A 142 -12.71 -18.25 -3.82
CA LEU A 142 -12.81 -18.19 -5.27
C LEU A 142 -12.52 -19.54 -5.94
N ALA A 143 -12.61 -20.68 -5.25
CA ALA A 143 -12.18 -22.00 -5.76
C ALA A 143 -12.83 -22.45 -7.09
N GLY A 144 -13.93 -21.83 -7.54
CA GLY A 144 -14.52 -22.06 -8.87
C GLY A 144 -14.34 -20.91 -9.88
N SER A 145 -13.69 -19.83 -9.48
CA SER A 145 -13.58 -18.57 -10.23
C SER A 145 -12.22 -17.89 -9.99
N THR A 146 -11.15 -18.65 -9.75
CA THR A 146 -9.81 -18.11 -9.47
C THR A 146 -9.25 -17.27 -10.61
N GLN A 147 -9.72 -17.49 -11.84
CA GLN A 147 -9.40 -16.67 -13.01
C GLN A 147 -9.83 -15.19 -12.86
N GLU A 148 -10.71 -14.89 -11.91
CA GLU A 148 -11.07 -13.51 -11.56
C GLU A 148 -9.87 -12.72 -11.00
N LEU A 149 -8.87 -13.41 -10.43
CA LEU A 149 -7.63 -12.82 -9.90
C LEU A 149 -6.60 -12.51 -10.99
N ALA A 150 -6.65 -13.20 -12.13
CA ALA A 150 -5.66 -13.03 -13.19
C ALA A 150 -5.71 -11.59 -13.72
N ALA A 151 -4.58 -10.88 -13.82
CA ALA A 151 -4.54 -9.47 -14.25
C ALA A 151 -3.37 -9.13 -15.17
N ASP A 152 -3.49 -8.07 -15.98
CA ASP A 152 -2.35 -7.55 -16.74
C ASP A 152 -1.41 -6.77 -15.83
N VAL A 153 -1.97 -5.96 -14.93
CA VAL A 153 -1.23 -5.16 -13.95
C VAL A 153 -1.75 -5.48 -12.55
N VAL A 154 -0.85 -5.63 -11.58
CA VAL A 154 -1.21 -5.74 -10.16
C VAL A 154 -0.46 -4.71 -9.34
N LYS A 155 -1.15 -4.02 -8.41
CA LYS A 155 -0.47 -3.40 -7.26
C LYS A 155 -0.09 -4.53 -6.31
N SER A 156 1.20 -4.75 -6.07
CA SER A 156 1.67 -5.76 -5.14
C SER A 156 1.05 -5.55 -3.76
N CYS A 157 0.70 -6.64 -3.09
CA CYS A 157 0.20 -6.59 -1.73
C CYS A 157 1.24 -5.95 -0.79
N HIS A 158 0.76 -5.12 0.14
CA HIS A 158 1.46 -4.68 1.35
C HIS A 158 2.89 -4.20 1.06
N HIS A 159 3.02 -3.30 0.08
CA HIS A 159 4.29 -2.69 -0.33
C HIS A 159 5.38 -3.68 -0.80
N GLY A 160 5.06 -4.96 -1.02
CA GLY A 160 6.04 -6.01 -1.32
C GLY A 160 6.53 -6.78 -0.09
N SER A 161 5.68 -6.92 0.94
CA SER A 161 5.93 -7.73 2.14
C SER A 161 6.05 -9.23 1.85
N ASP A 162 6.90 -9.93 2.61
CA ASP A 162 7.08 -11.39 2.55
C ASP A 162 5.93 -12.17 3.21
N ASP A 163 5.00 -11.50 3.90
CA ASP A 163 3.71 -12.04 4.33
C ASP A 163 2.76 -12.19 3.12
N CYS A 164 3.13 -13.08 2.19
CA CYS A 164 2.45 -13.28 0.92
C CYS A 164 2.35 -14.78 0.55
N SER A 165 1.22 -15.15 -0.04
CA SER A 165 0.90 -16.47 -0.56
C SER A 165 1.38 -16.63 -2.00
N TYR A 166 2.34 -17.54 -2.21
CA TYR A 166 2.81 -17.89 -3.55
C TYR A 166 1.68 -18.40 -4.47
N ASN A 167 0.75 -19.19 -3.92
CA ASN A 167 -0.40 -19.71 -4.64
C ASN A 167 -1.31 -18.58 -5.17
N PHE A 168 -1.50 -17.52 -4.37
CA PHE A 168 -2.25 -16.33 -4.82
C PHE A 168 -1.54 -15.65 -6.00
N LEU A 169 -0.22 -15.47 -5.93
CA LEU A 169 0.55 -14.89 -7.03
C LEU A 169 0.45 -15.70 -8.32
N GLN A 170 0.39 -17.04 -8.23
CA GLN A 170 0.20 -17.92 -9.39
C GLN A 170 -1.15 -17.70 -10.08
N TYR A 171 -2.23 -17.42 -9.33
CA TYR A 171 -3.53 -17.09 -9.94
C TYR A 171 -3.58 -15.66 -10.48
N VAL A 172 -2.88 -14.71 -9.86
CA VAL A 172 -2.76 -13.33 -10.36
C VAL A 172 -2.02 -13.31 -11.69
N GLN A 173 -0.93 -14.07 -11.79
CA GLN A 173 -0.14 -14.25 -13.02
C GLN A 173 0.15 -12.92 -13.75
N ALA A 174 0.56 -11.87 -13.03
CA ALA A 174 0.59 -10.52 -13.58
C ALA A 174 1.56 -10.36 -14.76
N GLY A 175 1.19 -9.54 -15.75
CA GLY A 175 2.11 -9.07 -16.79
C GLY A 175 3.06 -7.98 -16.29
N ALA A 176 2.57 -7.12 -15.39
CA ALA A 176 3.36 -6.14 -14.67
C ALA A 176 2.96 -6.10 -13.18
N THR A 177 3.95 -6.21 -12.30
CA THR A 177 3.78 -6.02 -10.85
C THR A 177 4.32 -4.66 -10.45
N ILE A 178 3.47 -3.83 -9.86
CA ILE A 178 3.82 -2.50 -9.35
C ILE A 178 3.93 -2.57 -7.84
N ILE A 179 5.13 -2.41 -7.31
CA ILE A 179 5.41 -2.46 -5.88
C ILE A 179 5.54 -1.04 -5.35
N SER A 180 4.46 -0.53 -4.78
CA SER A 180 4.41 0.78 -4.13
C SER A 180 5.06 0.70 -2.74
N SER A 181 6.39 0.72 -2.69
CA SER A 181 7.21 0.74 -1.48
C SER A 181 7.76 2.14 -1.20
N GLY A 182 8.15 2.42 0.05
CA GLY A 182 8.66 3.72 0.43
C GLY A 182 9.71 3.63 1.54
N ASP A 183 10.21 4.82 1.86
CA ASP A 183 11.47 5.10 2.57
C ASP A 183 11.45 4.88 4.09
N ASP A 184 10.33 4.39 4.64
CA ASP A 184 10.15 4.32 6.09
C ASP A 184 10.56 2.93 6.61
N GLU A 185 11.80 2.88 7.11
CA GLU A 185 12.71 1.73 7.27
C GLU A 185 12.32 0.62 8.26
N THR A 186 11.09 0.56 8.76
CA THR A 186 10.74 -0.46 9.77
C THR A 186 10.65 -1.88 9.20
N HIS A 187 10.30 -2.01 7.91
CA HIS A 187 10.00 -3.32 7.30
C HIS A 187 10.85 -3.67 6.05
N ALA A 188 11.64 -2.73 5.53
CA ALA A 188 12.53 -2.90 4.38
C ALA A 188 11.84 -3.59 3.19
N HIS A 189 10.86 -2.90 2.60
CA HIS A 189 10.11 -3.38 1.43
C HIS A 189 10.57 -2.66 0.16
N PRO A 190 10.54 -3.33 -1.02
CA PRO A 190 10.07 -4.69 -1.25
C PRO A 190 11.07 -5.73 -0.74
N ARG A 191 10.56 -6.87 -0.27
CA ARG A 191 11.42 -7.99 0.14
C ARG A 191 11.99 -8.68 -1.11
N PRO A 192 13.28 -9.06 -1.16
CA PRO A 192 13.90 -9.65 -2.35
C PRO A 192 13.20 -10.92 -2.85
N ASN A 193 12.68 -11.75 -1.93
CA ASN A 193 11.92 -12.95 -2.27
C ASN A 193 10.60 -12.62 -3.00
N ILE A 194 9.98 -11.46 -2.74
CA ILE A 194 8.75 -11.03 -3.41
C ILE A 194 9.03 -10.48 -4.81
N VAL A 195 10.15 -9.79 -4.99
CA VAL A 195 10.63 -9.44 -6.34
C VAL A 195 10.86 -10.73 -7.15
N GLY A 196 11.58 -11.71 -6.57
CA GLY A 196 11.80 -13.01 -7.20
C GLY A 196 10.50 -13.78 -7.48
N ALA A 197 9.59 -13.85 -6.51
CA ALA A 197 8.31 -14.55 -6.65
C ALA A 197 7.40 -13.89 -7.71
N SER A 198 7.39 -12.56 -7.79
CA SER A 198 6.67 -11.83 -8.85
C SER A 198 7.18 -12.19 -10.24
N GLY A 199 8.49 -12.31 -10.39
CA GLY A 199 9.11 -12.81 -11.62
C GLY A 199 8.79 -14.28 -11.90
N ALA A 200 8.79 -15.11 -10.86
CA ALA A 200 8.54 -16.56 -10.91
C ALA A 200 7.11 -16.92 -11.35
N THR A 201 6.13 -16.17 -10.85
CA THR A 201 4.70 -16.46 -10.99
C THR A 201 3.99 -15.60 -12.03
N GLY A 202 4.59 -14.49 -12.45
CA GLY A 202 4.02 -13.59 -13.45
C GLY A 202 3.86 -14.22 -14.83
N PHE A 203 3.09 -13.55 -15.68
CA PHE A 203 2.80 -13.99 -17.03
C PHE A 203 4.08 -14.05 -17.88
N ARG A 204 4.27 -15.20 -18.53
CA ARG A 204 5.42 -15.49 -19.39
C ARG A 204 4.93 -15.98 -20.73
N LYS A 205 5.60 -15.56 -21.80
CA LYS A 205 5.35 -16.06 -23.16
C LYS A 205 6.66 -16.24 -23.90
N ILE A 206 6.88 -17.42 -24.47
CA ILE A 206 8.02 -17.66 -25.36
C ILE A 206 7.52 -17.50 -26.80
N SER A 207 8.23 -16.71 -27.61
CA SER A 207 7.93 -16.55 -29.03
C SER A 207 9.21 -16.23 -29.81
N GLY A 208 9.49 -17.01 -30.85
CA GLY A 208 10.69 -16.84 -31.68
C GLY A 208 11.99 -16.87 -30.86
N ASP A 209 12.09 -17.82 -29.91
CA ASP A 209 13.21 -17.97 -28.96
C ASP A 209 13.46 -16.75 -28.05
N LYS A 210 12.42 -15.91 -27.85
CA LYS A 210 12.45 -14.80 -26.88
C LYS A 210 11.45 -15.06 -25.77
N LEU A 211 11.93 -15.01 -24.53
CA LEU A 211 11.10 -15.03 -23.34
C LEU A 211 10.60 -13.60 -23.05
N LEU A 212 9.30 -13.37 -23.22
CA LEU A 212 8.61 -12.24 -22.63
C LEU A 212 8.40 -12.55 -21.16
N THR A 213 9.12 -11.84 -20.31
CA THR A 213 9.02 -11.95 -18.84
C THR A 213 8.00 -10.96 -18.29
N PRO A 214 7.42 -11.24 -17.12
CA PRO A 214 6.68 -10.22 -16.40
C PRO A 214 7.60 -9.05 -16.04
N MET A 215 7.05 -7.84 -16.01
CA MET A 215 7.76 -6.65 -15.58
C MET A 215 7.53 -6.40 -14.10
N ILE A 216 8.55 -5.93 -13.40
CA ILE A 216 8.47 -5.62 -11.97
C ILE A 216 8.97 -4.20 -11.79
N TYR A 217 8.11 -3.34 -11.25
CA TYR A 217 8.44 -1.96 -10.93
C TYR A 217 8.35 -1.79 -9.43
N SER A 218 9.26 -1.00 -8.86
CA SER A 218 9.18 -0.59 -7.46
C SER A 218 9.52 0.89 -7.35
N THR A 219 8.71 1.63 -6.61
CA THR A 219 8.96 3.04 -6.32
C THR A 219 10.24 3.23 -5.51
N GLU A 220 10.60 2.29 -4.63
CA GLU A 220 11.86 2.36 -3.88
C GLU A 220 13.07 1.98 -4.74
N ILE A 221 12.97 0.94 -5.57
CA ILE A 221 14.06 0.59 -6.50
C ILE A 221 14.28 1.68 -7.55
N SER A 222 13.22 2.40 -7.94
CA SER A 222 13.28 3.50 -8.91
C SER A 222 13.66 4.84 -8.26
N ARG A 223 13.96 4.86 -6.96
CA ARG A 223 14.35 6.06 -6.23
C ARG A 223 15.86 6.28 -6.36
N SER A 224 16.26 7.54 -6.35
CA SER A 224 17.65 7.93 -6.19
C SER A 224 17.79 9.12 -5.27
N LEU A 225 18.95 9.16 -4.62
CA LEU A 225 19.36 10.23 -3.74
C LEU A 225 20.84 10.55 -3.97
N LYS A 226 21.14 11.84 -4.09
CA LYS A 226 22.52 12.33 -4.07
C LYS A 226 22.89 12.70 -2.65
N ILE A 227 23.84 11.96 -2.07
CA ILE A 227 24.39 12.23 -0.74
C ILE A 227 25.73 12.95 -0.87
N GLY A 228 25.88 14.03 -0.09
CA GLY A 228 27.14 14.71 0.14
C GLY A 228 27.55 14.69 1.61
N ASN A 229 28.83 14.96 1.86
CA ASN A 229 29.33 15.26 3.20
C ASN A 229 29.25 16.78 3.44
N PRO A 230 28.73 17.22 4.58
CA PRO A 230 28.81 18.62 4.97
C PRO A 230 30.26 18.95 5.33
N TYR A 231 30.86 19.91 4.63
CA TYR A 231 32.26 20.32 4.85
C TYR A 231 32.44 21.79 5.23
N LYS A 232 31.37 22.61 5.13
CA LYS A 232 31.38 24.03 5.49
C LYS A 232 29.98 24.50 5.89
N VAL A 233 29.93 25.37 6.91
CA VAL A 233 28.73 26.15 7.28
C VAL A 233 29.11 27.63 7.19
N SER A 234 28.31 28.44 6.51
CA SER A 234 28.53 29.89 6.40
C SER A 234 27.21 30.64 6.46
N TYR A 235 27.18 31.80 7.12
CA TYR A 235 26.02 32.67 7.21
C TYR A 235 26.21 33.89 6.31
N LYS A 236 25.24 34.17 5.42
CA LYS A 236 25.29 35.31 4.50
C LYS A 236 24.75 36.57 5.20
N ASP A 237 25.47 37.69 5.10
CA ASP A 237 25.10 39.01 5.67
C ASP A 237 25.02 39.07 7.20
N TYR A 238 25.79 38.23 7.91
CA TYR A 238 25.88 38.30 9.38
C TYR A 238 26.50 39.63 9.83
N GLN A 239 25.68 40.52 10.38
CA GLN A 239 26.13 41.79 10.97
C GLN A 239 26.40 41.57 12.47
N HIS A 240 27.65 41.67 12.88
CA HIS A 240 28.07 41.45 14.27
C HIS A 240 28.25 42.77 15.02
N GLN A 241 27.74 42.85 16.26
CA GLN A 241 28.15 43.86 17.24
C GLN A 241 29.06 43.21 18.30
N GLY A 242 30.39 43.34 18.11
CA GLY A 242 31.40 43.17 19.18
C GLY A 242 32.06 41.78 19.34
N SER A 243 33.34 41.69 18.98
CA SER A 243 34.29 40.54 19.11
C SER A 243 33.84 39.21 18.47
N ILE A 244 34.47 38.91 17.33
CA ILE A 244 34.16 37.84 16.37
C ILE A 244 34.29 36.42 16.97
N PHE A 245 33.31 35.55 16.69
CA PHE A 245 33.50 34.09 16.65
C PHE A 245 33.29 33.63 15.20
N ASP A 246 34.39 33.53 14.44
CA ASP A 246 34.41 32.88 13.14
C ASP A 246 34.79 31.42 13.41
N ILE A 247 33.80 30.55 13.54
CA ILE A 247 34.05 29.13 13.79
C ILE A 247 34.39 28.48 12.46
N ASN A 248 35.66 28.56 12.07
CA ASN A 248 36.19 27.67 11.04
C ASN A 248 36.22 26.25 11.62
N LEU A 249 35.35 25.41 11.10
CA LEU A 249 35.19 24.01 11.45
C LEU A 249 36.34 23.20 10.82
N LEU A 250 37.54 23.27 11.40
CA LEU A 250 38.76 22.69 10.83
C LEU A 250 38.90 21.17 11.00
N ASP A 251 38.10 20.55 11.87
CA ASP A 251 38.11 19.09 12.13
C ASP A 251 36.68 18.55 12.32
N GLU A 252 36.08 18.08 11.23
CA GLU A 252 34.73 17.49 11.17
C GLU A 252 34.50 16.30 12.14
N LYS A 253 35.57 15.68 12.65
CA LYS A 253 35.48 14.57 13.61
C LYS A 253 35.25 15.05 15.04
N LYS A 254 35.68 16.26 15.38
CA LYS A 254 35.54 16.85 16.73
C LYS A 254 34.24 17.63 16.89
N ILE A 255 33.56 17.93 15.79
CA ILE A 255 32.34 18.74 15.79
C ILE A 255 31.13 17.84 15.95
N GLN A 256 30.31 18.14 16.94
CA GLN A 256 29.05 17.45 17.18
C GLN A 256 27.88 18.28 16.65
N VAL A 257 26.96 17.63 15.96
CA VAL A 257 25.70 18.19 15.47
C VAL A 257 24.58 17.52 16.25
N SER A 258 23.78 18.33 16.93
CA SER A 258 22.58 17.88 17.63
C SER A 258 21.33 18.21 16.81
N TYR A 259 20.42 17.25 16.69
CA TYR A 259 19.21 17.35 15.90
C TYR A 259 18.09 16.53 16.53
N LYS A 260 16.84 16.86 16.18
CA LYS A 260 15.66 16.09 16.58
C LYS A 260 15.33 15.06 15.51
N GLN A 261 15.16 13.82 15.92
CA GLN A 261 14.74 12.73 15.05
C GLN A 261 13.43 12.14 15.57
N THR A 262 12.40 12.11 14.73
CA THR A 262 11.20 11.32 15.00
C THR A 262 11.33 10.02 14.23
N LYS A 263 11.29 8.87 14.94
CA LYS A 263 11.25 7.56 14.29
C LYS A 263 9.90 7.36 13.60
N SER A 264 9.86 6.52 12.57
CA SER A 264 8.60 6.05 11.97
C SER A 264 7.61 5.61 13.04
N GLY A 265 6.38 6.11 12.96
CA GLY A 265 5.32 5.82 13.94
C GLY A 265 5.54 6.40 15.35
N GLY A 266 6.61 7.17 15.58
CA GLY A 266 6.88 7.86 16.83
C GLY A 266 6.07 9.15 16.95
N LEU A 267 5.42 9.35 18.10
CA LEU A 267 4.64 10.56 18.37
C LEU A 267 5.49 11.76 18.79
N ASN A 268 6.70 11.52 19.29
CA ASN A 268 7.60 12.54 19.81
C ASN A 268 8.99 12.41 19.18
N ALA A 269 9.65 13.55 18.98
CA ALA A 269 11.02 13.59 18.51
C ALA A 269 12.02 13.31 19.65
N GLU A 270 13.05 12.53 19.36
CA GLU A 270 14.18 12.26 20.25
C GLU A 270 15.35 13.18 19.89
N ASP A 271 16.05 13.72 20.89
CA ASP A 271 17.31 14.42 20.68
C ASP A 271 18.42 13.40 20.32
N LYS A 272 19.14 13.68 19.24
CA LYS A 272 20.28 12.90 18.76
C LYS A 272 21.48 13.81 18.58
N THR A 273 22.66 13.24 18.78
CA THR A 273 23.93 13.94 18.55
C THR A 273 24.86 13.03 17.75
N THR A 274 25.47 13.56 16.68
CA THR A 274 26.43 12.84 15.84
C THR A 274 27.59 13.74 15.44
N ALA A 275 28.73 13.17 15.06
CA ALA A 275 29.84 13.97 14.53
C ALA A 275 29.47 14.55 13.15
N LEU A 276 29.92 15.75 12.81
CA LEU A 276 29.67 16.39 11.51
C LEU A 276 30.13 15.48 10.35
N SER A 277 31.28 14.84 10.50
CA SER A 277 31.82 13.84 9.56
C SER A 277 30.93 12.60 9.32
N LYS A 278 29.98 12.31 10.22
CA LYS A 278 28.99 11.23 10.07
C LYS A 278 27.67 11.74 9.51
N LEU A 279 27.44 13.05 9.49
CA LEU A 279 26.23 13.64 8.94
C LEU A 279 26.27 13.55 7.41
N ARG A 280 25.14 13.26 6.80
CA ARG A 280 24.98 13.20 5.35
C ARG A 280 23.93 14.22 4.93
N VAL A 281 24.22 15.00 3.89
CA VAL A 281 23.28 15.94 3.28
C VAL A 281 22.71 15.29 2.03
N ALA A 282 21.38 15.15 1.98
CA ALA A 282 20.68 14.74 0.77
C ALA A 282 20.27 15.99 -0.02
N ASP A 283 20.85 16.18 -1.21
CA ASP A 283 20.63 17.36 -2.06
C ASP A 283 19.39 17.21 -2.95
N LYS A 284 19.21 16.03 -3.54
CA LYS A 284 18.09 15.73 -4.45
C LYS A 284 17.43 14.43 -4.07
N PHE A 285 16.15 14.53 -3.74
CA PHE A 285 15.25 13.38 -3.60
C PHE A 285 14.45 13.24 -4.89
N VAL A 286 14.73 12.19 -5.66
CA VAL A 286 13.85 11.80 -6.75
C VAL A 286 12.99 10.66 -6.22
N TYR A 287 11.77 10.98 -5.83
CA TYR A 287 10.80 9.96 -5.44
C TYR A 287 10.54 9.06 -6.65
N GLY A 288 10.76 7.76 -6.50
CA GLY A 288 10.45 6.83 -7.57
C GLY A 288 8.95 6.86 -7.85
N LEU A 289 8.61 7.13 -9.10
CA LEU A 289 7.23 7.22 -9.57
C LEU A 289 7.06 6.23 -10.71
N VAL A 290 6.06 5.36 -10.58
CA VAL A 290 5.68 4.40 -11.62
C VAL A 290 4.31 4.79 -12.17
N ASN A 291 4.28 5.25 -13.42
CA ASN A 291 3.05 5.57 -14.12
C ASN A 291 2.55 4.35 -14.87
N VAL A 292 1.29 3.98 -14.66
CA VAL A 292 0.60 2.96 -15.47
C VAL A 292 -0.55 3.63 -16.22
N ARG A 293 -0.61 3.44 -17.53
CA ARG A 293 -1.69 3.94 -18.40
C ARG A 293 -2.14 2.85 -19.36
N THR A 294 -3.39 2.91 -19.80
CA THR A 294 -3.92 2.01 -20.82
C THR A 294 -5.00 2.70 -21.66
N ASP A 295 -5.07 2.34 -22.94
CA ASP A 295 -6.16 2.69 -23.86
C ASP A 295 -7.22 1.57 -23.96
N GLY A 296 -7.08 0.54 -23.11
CA GLY A 296 -7.91 -0.65 -23.09
C GLY A 296 -7.33 -1.82 -23.89
N ASN A 297 -6.38 -1.60 -24.80
CA ASN A 297 -5.72 -2.66 -25.57
C ASN A 297 -4.22 -2.77 -25.27
N LYS A 298 -3.56 -1.63 -25.06
CA LYS A 298 -2.14 -1.49 -24.83
C LYS A 298 -1.91 -0.83 -23.48
N ILE A 299 -1.03 -1.43 -22.70
CA ILE A 299 -0.62 -0.94 -21.39
C ILE A 299 0.77 -0.33 -21.51
N LEU A 300 0.96 0.78 -20.83
CA LEU A 300 2.19 1.53 -20.72
C LEU A 300 2.59 1.63 -19.26
N CYS A 301 3.84 1.27 -18.96
CA CYS A 301 4.48 1.49 -17.67
C CYS A 301 5.67 2.44 -17.88
N ALA A 302 5.74 3.52 -17.10
CA ALA A 302 6.78 4.51 -17.24
C ALA A 302 7.39 4.91 -15.89
N VAL A 303 8.71 5.02 -15.86
CA VAL A 303 9.51 5.54 -14.74
C VAL A 303 10.34 6.72 -15.22
N LEU A 304 10.62 7.67 -14.33
CA LEU A 304 11.42 8.85 -14.68
C LEU A 304 12.89 8.45 -14.77
N ASN A 305 13.52 8.69 -15.92
CA ASN A 305 14.96 8.60 -16.10
C ASN A 305 15.60 9.88 -15.52
N GLU A 306 16.46 9.68 -14.54
CA GLU A 306 17.04 10.75 -13.74
C GLU A 306 18.21 11.47 -14.43
N GLY A 307 18.88 10.80 -15.37
CA GLY A 307 20.05 11.35 -16.05
C GLY A 307 19.69 12.49 -17.01
N ASN A 308 18.49 12.43 -17.58
CA ASN A 308 18.03 13.39 -18.59
C ASN A 308 16.59 13.88 -18.39
N SER A 309 15.96 13.55 -17.25
CA SER A 309 14.56 13.90 -16.93
C SER A 309 13.54 13.45 -17.97
N SER A 310 13.84 12.41 -18.74
CA SER A 310 12.91 11.79 -19.70
C SER A 310 12.18 10.61 -19.07
N TRP A 311 11.09 10.12 -19.68
CA TRP A 311 10.42 8.91 -19.22
C TRP A 311 11.02 7.67 -19.88
N GLU A 312 11.47 6.69 -19.09
CA GLU A 312 11.69 5.34 -19.60
C GLU A 312 10.34 4.63 -19.67
N ILE A 313 9.93 4.28 -20.89
CA ILE A 313 8.62 3.75 -21.19
C ILE A 313 8.75 2.31 -21.69
N LYS A 314 8.02 1.38 -21.07
CA LYS A 314 7.77 0.05 -21.61
C LYS A 314 6.29 -0.10 -21.90
N THR A 315 5.98 -0.83 -22.97
CA THR A 315 4.59 -1.09 -23.35
C THR A 315 4.37 -2.53 -23.73
N PHE A 316 3.18 -3.05 -23.45
CA PHE A 316 2.77 -4.40 -23.82
C PHE A 316 1.27 -4.43 -24.15
N LYS A 317 0.84 -5.45 -24.90
CA LYS A 317 -0.59 -5.64 -25.21
C LYS A 317 -1.26 -6.36 -24.04
N SER A 318 -2.48 -5.94 -23.72
CA SER A 318 -3.33 -6.66 -22.77
C SER A 318 -3.63 -8.08 -23.28
N ARG A 319 -3.73 -9.02 -22.33
CA ARG A 319 -3.89 -10.45 -22.61
C ARG A 319 -5.32 -10.98 -22.46
N PHE A 320 -6.27 -10.18 -21.97
CA PHE A 320 -7.66 -10.59 -21.83
C PHE A 320 -8.50 -10.20 -23.04
#